data_AF-A0A382TEA0-F1
#
_entry.id   AF-A0A382TEA0-F1
#
_cell.length_a   1.000
_cell.length_b   1.000
_cell.length_c   1.000
_cell.angle_alpha   90.00
_cell.angle_beta   90.00
_cell.angle_gamma   90.00
#
_symmetry.space_group_name_H-M   'P 1'
#
loop_
_entity.id
_entity.type
_entity.pdbx_description
1 polymer ?
#
loop_
_entity_poly.entity_id
_entity_poly.type
_entity_poly.pdbx_seq_one_letter_code
_entity_poly.pdbx_strand_id
1 'polypeptide(L)'
;MDGSRTLLRYWLTAAAVNAGGLLAVVGLFLWYEHSLAPASRVALGGGFPLDDAWIHLQLARNLSLGHGMYFNPGDPVSASSAPLWTMALSVLHFLPGEEIVSMVKALGALLLWGSGMAAFGLALALRLPFGLALLTSLISTVTPRLVWGGMSGMEIPLYTLLSTAGIWLHARSAG
;
A
#
# COMPACT_ATOMS: atom_id res chain seq x y z
N MET A 1 32.75 15.57 -2.11
CA MET A 1 32.14 15.12 -0.83
C MET A 1 30.80 15.80 -0.50
N ASP A 2 30.33 16.77 -1.29
CA ASP A 2 29.07 17.51 -1.02
C ASP A 2 27.81 16.84 -1.63
N GLY A 3 27.94 16.20 -2.81
CA GLY A 3 26.80 15.63 -3.53
C GLY A 3 26.04 14.51 -2.80
N SER A 4 26.72 13.66 -2.03
CA SER A 4 26.05 12.58 -1.28
C SER A 4 25.17 13.11 -0.14
N ARG A 5 25.62 14.18 0.53
CA ARG A 5 24.84 14.85 1.58
C ARG A 5 23.62 15.55 1.02
N THR A 6 23.74 16.16 -0.16
CA THR A 6 22.62 16.81 -0.86
C THR A 6 21.59 15.79 -1.34
N LEU A 7 22.03 14.67 -1.91
CA LEU A 7 21.12 13.60 -2.34
C LEU A 7 20.36 13.00 -1.14
N LEU A 8 21.06 12.72 -0.03
CA LEU A 8 20.42 12.22 1.20
C LEU A 8 19.35 13.20 1.70
N ARG A 9 19.64 14.51 1.71
CA ARG A 9 18.67 15.54 2.09
C ARG A 9 17.43 15.52 1.20
N TYR A 10 17.58 15.33 -0.11
CA TYR A 10 16.44 15.26 -1.03
C TYR A 10 15.51 14.08 -0.71
N TRP A 11 16.08 12.89 -0.49
CA TRP A 11 15.31 11.71 -0.12
C TRP A 11 14.63 11.85 1.24
N LEU A 12 15.32 12.43 2.24
CA LEU A 12 14.72 12.68 3.56
C LEU A 12 13.57 13.69 3.47
N THR A 13 13.73 14.77 2.70
CA THR A 13 12.67 15.75 2.47
C THR A 13 11.48 15.11 1.77
N ALA A 14 11.71 14.34 0.70
CA ALA A 14 10.64 13.64 -0.02
C ALA A 14 9.91 12.64 0.89
N ALA A 15 10.66 11.85 1.67
CA ALA A 15 10.11 10.90 2.64
C ALA A 15 9.21 11.61 3.67
N ALA A 16 9.69 12.71 4.27
CA ALA A 16 8.94 13.47 5.28
C ALA A 16 7.68 14.12 4.71
N VAL A 17 7.78 14.76 3.53
CA VAL A 17 6.64 15.40 2.85
C VAL A 17 5.57 14.39 2.49
N ASN A 18 5.97 13.23 1.92
CA ASN A 18 5.03 12.18 1.57
C ASN A 18 4.42 11.51 2.82
N ALA A 19 5.21 11.30 3.88
CA ALA A 19 4.68 10.75 5.13
C ALA A 19 3.65 11.70 5.75
N GLY A 20 3.95 13.00 5.84
CA GLY A 20 3.01 14.00 6.34
C GLY A 20 1.74 14.09 5.50
N GLY A 21 1.88 14.15 4.17
CA GLY A 21 0.75 14.17 3.23
C GLY A 21 -0.11 12.91 3.34
N LEU A 22 0.51 11.73 3.39
CA LEU A 22 -0.17 10.46 3.53
C LEU A 22 -0.92 10.35 4.86
N LEU A 23 -0.28 10.69 5.98
CA LEU A 23 -0.91 10.67 7.31
C LEU A 23 -2.13 11.59 7.35
N ALA A 24 -2.07 12.75 6.72
CA ALA A 24 -3.21 13.67 6.63
C ALA A 24 -4.39 13.05 5.85
N VAL A 25 -4.15 12.50 4.66
CA VAL A 25 -5.24 11.92 3.83
C VAL A 25 -5.76 10.59 4.36
N VAL A 26 -4.91 9.75 4.94
CA VAL A 26 -5.33 8.50 5.61
C VAL A 26 -6.09 8.84 6.89
N GLY A 27 -5.65 9.82 7.67
CA GLY A 27 -6.38 10.31 8.84
C GLY A 27 -7.76 10.84 8.47
N LEU A 28 -7.85 11.61 7.38
CA LEU A 28 -9.14 12.08 6.84
C LEU A 28 -10.02 10.91 6.37
N PHE A 29 -9.46 9.93 5.68
CA PHE A 29 -10.17 8.72 5.24
C PHE A 29 -10.76 7.96 6.42
N LEU A 30 -9.94 7.67 7.44
CA LEU A 30 -10.36 6.94 8.64
C LEU A 30 -11.41 7.72 9.44
N TRP A 31 -11.25 9.05 9.54
CA TRP A 31 -12.25 9.92 10.15
C TRP A 31 -13.58 9.86 9.40
N TYR A 32 -13.54 9.88 8.06
CA TYR A 32 -14.73 9.76 7.23
C TYR A 32 -15.41 8.39 7.38
N GLU A 33 -14.63 7.30 7.35
CA GLU A 33 -15.12 5.93 7.57
C GLU A 33 -15.79 5.81 8.95
N HIS A 34 -15.13 6.28 10.01
CA HIS A 34 -15.66 6.26 11.36
C HIS A 34 -16.97 7.07 11.48
N SER A 35 -17.03 8.23 10.83
CA SER A 35 -18.21 9.10 10.84
C SER A 35 -19.43 8.48 10.13
N LEU A 36 -19.21 7.57 9.18
CA LEU A 36 -20.26 6.88 8.43
C LEU A 36 -20.65 5.51 9.02
N ALA A 37 -19.85 4.95 9.92
CA ALA A 37 -20.10 3.63 10.52
C ALA A 37 -21.50 3.51 11.17
N PRO A 38 -22.02 4.50 11.93
CA PRO A 38 -23.36 4.40 12.54
C PRO A 38 -24.50 4.33 11.52
N ALA A 39 -24.32 4.93 10.34
CA ALA A 39 -25.35 5.00 9.29
C ALA A 39 -25.33 3.78 8.35
N SER A 40 -24.17 3.13 8.20
CA SER A 40 -23.94 2.09 7.17
C SER A 40 -24.25 0.66 7.62
N ARG A 41 -24.56 0.43 8.91
CA ARG A 41 -24.69 -0.92 9.52
C ARG A 41 -23.48 -1.85 9.30
N VAL A 42 -22.37 -1.31 8.83
CA VAL A 42 -21.06 -1.99 8.80
C VAL A 42 -20.63 -2.15 10.25
N ALA A 43 -20.13 -3.34 10.62
CA ALA A 43 -19.78 -3.69 11.98
C ALA A 43 -18.93 -2.58 12.66
N LEU A 44 -19.27 -2.28 13.91
CA LEU A 44 -18.48 -1.40 14.77
C LEU A 44 -17.10 -2.04 14.95
N GLY A 45 -16.11 -1.55 14.21
CA GLY A 45 -14.78 -2.16 14.08
C GLY A 45 -14.08 -1.84 12.75
N GLY A 46 -14.81 -1.31 11.76
CA GLY A 46 -14.23 -1.03 10.45
C GLY A 46 -14.10 -2.31 9.62
N GLY A 47 -14.10 -2.14 8.30
CA GLY A 47 -14.06 -3.26 7.38
C GLY A 47 -13.47 -2.83 6.05
N PHE A 48 -13.38 -3.76 5.12
CA PHE A 48 -13.06 -3.39 3.75
C PHE A 48 -14.32 -2.97 2.99
N PRO A 49 -14.21 -1.97 2.10
CA PRO A 49 -15.31 -1.54 1.24
C PRO A 49 -15.62 -2.56 0.13
N LEU A 50 -14.75 -3.54 -0.09
CA LEU A 50 -14.86 -4.56 -1.12
C LEU A 50 -14.94 -5.95 -0.49
N ASP A 51 -15.81 -6.80 -1.02
CA ASP A 51 -15.95 -8.21 -0.68
C ASP A 51 -14.71 -9.03 -1.07
N ASP A 52 -14.09 -8.73 -2.22
CA ASP A 52 -12.86 -9.39 -2.68
C ASP A 52 -11.71 -9.34 -1.66
N ALA A 53 -11.60 -8.26 -0.88
CA ALA A 53 -10.59 -8.13 0.15
C ALA A 53 -10.74 -9.20 1.26
N TRP A 54 -11.97 -9.60 1.56
CA TRP A 54 -12.24 -10.69 2.50
C TRP A 54 -11.89 -12.06 1.92
N ILE A 55 -12.04 -12.24 0.61
CA ILE A 55 -11.55 -13.45 -0.08
C ILE A 55 -10.04 -13.54 0.06
N HIS A 56 -9.29 -12.45 -0.18
CA HIS A 56 -7.84 -12.43 0.03
C HIS A 56 -7.44 -12.78 1.47
N LEU A 57 -8.14 -12.25 2.48
CA LEU A 57 -7.90 -12.58 3.88
C LEU A 57 -8.17 -14.06 4.20
N GLN A 58 -9.25 -14.63 3.66
CA GLN A 58 -9.56 -16.03 3.88
C GLN A 58 -8.49 -16.95 3.26
N LEU A 59 -8.04 -16.64 2.04
CA LEU A 59 -6.93 -17.36 1.39
C LEU A 59 -5.63 -17.21 2.16
N ALA A 60 -5.34 -16.00 2.67
CA ALA A 60 -4.16 -15.70 3.47
C ALA A 60 -4.13 -16.46 4.79
N ARG A 61 -5.29 -16.55 5.47
CA ARG A 61 -5.47 -17.34 6.69
C ARG A 61 -5.27 -18.83 6.44
N ASN A 62 -5.84 -19.37 5.36
CA ASN A 62 -5.65 -20.77 5.03
C ASN A 62 -4.19 -21.07 4.68
N LEU A 63 -3.52 -20.16 3.97
CA LEU A 63 -2.09 -20.28 3.70
C LEU A 63 -1.27 -20.26 4.99
N SER A 64 -1.57 -19.35 5.94
CA SER A 64 -0.85 -19.26 7.21
C SER A 64 -1.04 -20.50 8.11
N LEU A 65 -2.17 -21.20 7.97
CA LEU A 65 -2.48 -22.46 8.66
C LEU A 65 -1.92 -23.70 7.94
N GLY A 66 -1.27 -23.55 6.80
CA GLY A 66 -0.72 -24.67 6.02
C GLY A 66 -1.75 -25.42 5.15
N HIS A 67 -2.96 -24.87 4.97
CA HIS A 67 -3.98 -25.45 4.10
C HIS A 67 -3.79 -25.07 2.62
N GLY A 68 -2.87 -24.17 2.30
CA GLY A 68 -2.65 -23.64 0.95
C GLY A 68 -3.56 -22.45 0.60
N MET A 69 -3.45 -21.94 -0.63
CA MET A 69 -4.25 -20.80 -1.12
C MET A 69 -5.62 -21.23 -1.67
N TYR A 70 -6.39 -21.92 -0.84
CA TYR A 70 -7.74 -22.37 -1.18
C TYR A 70 -8.77 -21.65 -0.32
N PHE A 71 -9.98 -21.46 -0.84
CA PHE A 71 -11.04 -20.81 -0.08
C PHE A 71 -11.56 -21.72 1.04
N ASN A 72 -11.86 -22.98 0.68
CA ASN A 72 -12.27 -24.03 1.60
C ASN A 72 -11.12 -25.04 1.79
N PRO A 73 -10.69 -25.33 3.03
CA PRO A 73 -9.71 -26.38 3.29
C PRO A 73 -10.20 -27.74 2.79
N GLY A 74 -9.34 -28.48 2.08
CA GLY A 74 -9.68 -29.81 1.53
C GLY A 74 -10.40 -29.80 0.19
N ASP A 75 -10.80 -28.63 -0.34
CA ASP A 75 -11.35 -28.46 -1.68
C ASP A 75 -10.41 -27.55 -2.50
N PRO A 76 -9.47 -28.13 -3.28
CA PRO A 76 -8.40 -27.38 -3.93
C PRO A 76 -8.88 -26.59 -5.14
N VAL A 77 -9.64 -25.53 -4.89
CA VAL A 77 -10.02 -24.50 -5.86
C VAL A 77 -9.15 -23.28 -5.62
N SER A 78 -8.13 -23.10 -6.45
CA SER A 78 -7.28 -21.91 -6.38
C SER A 78 -8.09 -20.70 -6.81
N ALA A 79 -8.37 -19.81 -5.85
CA ALA A 79 -9.18 -18.60 -6.06
C ALA A 79 -8.33 -17.31 -6.02
N SER A 80 -7.00 -17.41 -5.94
CA SER A 80 -6.15 -16.22 -5.82
C SER A 80 -5.86 -15.60 -7.19
N SER A 81 -6.42 -14.42 -7.43
CA SER A 81 -6.08 -13.53 -8.54
C SER A 81 -4.80 -12.70 -8.29
N ALA A 82 -4.35 -12.62 -7.02
CA ALA A 82 -3.20 -11.84 -6.59
C ALA A 82 -2.34 -12.61 -5.56
N PRO A 83 -1.62 -13.67 -5.99
CA PRO A 83 -0.93 -14.58 -5.08
C PRO A 83 0.15 -13.90 -4.23
N LEU A 84 0.88 -12.91 -4.77
CA LEU A 84 1.86 -12.14 -4.00
C LEU A 84 1.21 -11.32 -2.88
N TRP A 85 0.02 -10.77 -3.12
CA TRP A 85 -0.73 -10.06 -2.10
C TRP A 85 -1.23 -11.03 -1.02
N THR A 86 -1.81 -12.16 -1.42
CA THR A 86 -2.23 -13.23 -0.50
C THR A 86 -1.06 -13.73 0.37
N MET A 87 0.12 -13.93 -0.21
CA MET A 87 1.33 -14.29 0.54
C MET A 87 1.71 -13.20 1.55
N ALA A 88 1.73 -11.93 1.15
CA ALA A 88 2.03 -10.82 2.05
C ALA A 88 1.05 -10.76 3.24
N LEU A 89 -0.26 -10.93 2.97
CA LEU A 89 -1.28 -10.97 4.01
C LEU A 89 -1.13 -12.19 4.93
N SER A 90 -0.71 -13.35 4.41
CA SER A 90 -0.50 -14.55 5.23
C SER A 90 0.58 -14.34 6.29
N VAL A 91 1.58 -13.51 6.02
CA VAL A 91 2.63 -13.15 6.98
C VAL A 91 2.06 -12.35 8.14
N LEU A 92 1.06 -11.49 7.89
CA LEU A 92 0.43 -10.67 8.93
C LEU A 92 -0.30 -11.52 9.98
N HIS A 93 -0.77 -12.73 9.62
CA HIS A 93 -1.40 -13.66 10.56
C HIS A 93 -0.43 -14.22 11.61
N PHE A 94 0.89 -14.08 11.43
CA PHE A 94 1.88 -14.43 12.45
C PHE A 94 2.21 -13.27 13.41
N LEU A 95 1.73 -12.06 13.11
CA LEU A 95 1.96 -10.91 13.97
C LEU A 95 0.95 -10.88 15.13
N PRO A 96 1.39 -10.49 16.34
CA PRO A 96 0.47 -10.33 17.47
C PRO A 96 -0.46 -9.13 17.25
N GLY A 97 -1.76 -9.35 17.42
CA GLY A 97 -2.79 -8.32 17.39
C GLY A 97 -4.12 -8.89 16.94
N GLU A 98 -5.21 -8.40 17.53
CA GLU A 98 -6.56 -8.95 17.29
C GLU A 98 -7.21 -8.39 16.01
N GLU A 99 -6.66 -7.33 15.42
CA GLU A 99 -7.31 -6.56 14.36
C GLU A 99 -6.56 -6.63 13.02
N ILE A 100 -6.72 -7.75 12.29
CA ILE A 100 -6.09 -7.98 10.99
C ILE A 100 -6.40 -6.87 9.97
N VAL A 101 -7.61 -6.30 9.98
CA VAL A 101 -8.04 -5.24 9.06
C VAL A 101 -7.16 -4.00 9.22
N SER A 102 -6.88 -3.58 10.45
CA SER A 102 -5.99 -2.44 10.75
C SER A 102 -4.57 -2.71 10.28
N MET A 103 -4.05 -3.94 10.46
CA MET A 103 -2.73 -4.32 9.95
C MET A 103 -2.65 -4.26 8.42
N VAL A 104 -3.69 -4.72 7.71
CA VAL A 104 -3.75 -4.65 6.25
C VAL A 104 -3.84 -3.20 5.76
N LYS A 105 -4.67 -2.35 6.39
CA LYS A 105 -4.73 -0.91 6.06
C LYS A 105 -3.40 -0.22 6.31
N ALA A 106 -2.70 -0.56 7.40
CA ALA A 106 -1.36 -0.06 7.69
C ALA A 106 -0.32 -0.51 6.64
N LEU A 107 -0.37 -1.78 6.22
CA LEU A 107 0.46 -2.29 5.13
C LEU A 107 0.16 -1.55 3.82
N GLY A 108 -1.11 -1.32 3.51
CA GLY A 108 -1.53 -0.57 2.33
C GLY A 108 -1.01 0.88 2.33
N ALA A 109 -1.10 1.56 3.47
CA ALA A 109 -0.51 2.91 3.64
C ALA A 109 1.02 2.88 3.48
N LEU A 110 1.72 1.91 4.08
CA LEU A 110 3.16 1.76 3.93
C LEU A 110 3.59 1.53 2.47
N LEU A 111 2.88 0.66 1.76
CA LEU A 111 3.13 0.38 0.34
C LEU A 111 2.84 1.60 -0.54
N LEU A 112 1.78 2.36 -0.23
CA LEU A 112 1.47 3.61 -0.92
C LEU A 112 2.56 4.66 -0.70
N TRP A 113 3.06 4.82 0.53
CA TRP A 113 4.23 5.68 0.81
C TRP A 113 5.45 5.23 0.01
N GLY A 114 5.73 3.93 -0.01
CA GLY A 114 6.80 3.35 -0.83
C GLY A 114 6.63 3.66 -2.31
N SER A 115 5.39 3.61 -2.83
CA SER A 115 5.10 3.92 -4.24
C SER A 115 5.38 5.38 -4.58
N GLY A 116 5.08 6.31 -3.67
CA GLY A 116 5.48 7.71 -3.78
C GLY A 116 6.99 7.88 -3.81
N MET A 117 7.74 7.12 -3.01
CA MET A 117 9.20 7.15 -3.02
C MET A 117 9.78 6.57 -4.30
N ALA A 118 9.17 5.53 -4.86
CA ALA A 118 9.52 5.01 -6.18
C ALA A 118 9.24 6.05 -7.28
N ALA A 119 8.12 6.78 -7.20
CA ALA A 119 7.79 7.86 -8.12
C ALA A 119 8.77 9.03 -8.03
N PHE A 120 9.22 9.38 -6.81
CA PHE A 120 10.29 10.37 -6.60
C PHE A 120 11.58 9.92 -7.30
N GLY A 121 12.00 8.67 -7.08
CA GLY A 121 13.17 8.09 -7.71
C GLY A 121 13.07 8.09 -9.23
N LEU A 122 11.91 7.71 -9.79
CA LEU A 122 11.63 7.74 -11.22
C LEU A 122 11.76 9.16 -11.78
N ALA A 123 11.17 10.14 -11.12
CA ALA A 123 11.25 11.54 -11.54
C ALA A 123 12.70 12.06 -11.57
N LEU A 124 13.51 11.69 -10.57
CA LEU A 124 14.94 12.02 -10.56
C LEU A 124 15.71 11.30 -11.67
N ALA A 125 15.41 10.03 -11.95
CA ALA A 125 16.02 9.28 -13.05
C ALA A 125 15.69 9.90 -14.42
N LEU A 126 14.50 10.49 -14.56
CA LEU A 126 14.09 11.26 -15.73
C LEU A 126 14.64 12.70 -15.75
N ARG A 127 15.56 13.03 -14.82
CA ARG A 127 16.23 14.34 -14.70
C ARG A 127 15.27 15.52 -14.46
N LEU A 128 14.12 15.27 -13.85
CA LEU A 128 13.22 16.34 -13.42
C LEU A 128 13.86 17.14 -12.28
N PRO A 129 13.65 18.47 -12.22
CA PRO A 129 14.10 19.28 -11.10
C PRO A 129 13.44 18.83 -9.79
N PHE A 130 14.14 19.03 -8.67
CA PHE A 130 13.71 18.55 -7.35
C PHE A 130 12.25 18.89 -7.01
N GLY A 131 11.82 20.13 -7.29
CA GLY A 131 10.44 20.55 -7.00
C GLY A 131 9.39 19.74 -7.77
N LEU A 132 9.65 19.42 -9.04
CA LEU A 132 8.76 18.57 -9.84
C LEU A 132 8.82 17.11 -9.38
N ALA A 133 10.00 16.59 -9.04
CA ALA A 133 10.12 15.24 -8.49
C ALA A 133 9.36 15.09 -7.17
N LEU A 134 9.47 16.09 -6.29
CA LEU A 134 8.73 16.15 -5.02
C LEU A 134 7.22 16.21 -5.27
N LEU A 135 6.78 17.06 -6.20
CA LEU A 135 5.37 17.16 -6.58
C LEU A 135 4.82 15.85 -7.14
N THR A 136 5.55 15.20 -8.06
CA THR A 136 5.18 13.89 -8.61
C THR A 136 5.01 12.85 -7.50
N SER A 137 5.99 12.75 -6.60
CA SER A 137 5.91 11.81 -5.48
C SER A 137 4.70 12.07 -4.58
N LEU A 138 4.46 13.34 -4.22
CA LEU A 138 3.37 13.73 -3.35
C LEU A 138 2.01 13.44 -3.99
N ILE A 139 1.82 13.82 -5.25
CA ILE A 139 0.58 13.54 -5.99
C ILE A 139 0.33 12.03 -6.04
N SER A 140 1.34 11.22 -6.36
CA SER A 140 1.20 9.76 -6.38
C SER A 140 0.79 9.19 -5.02
N THR A 141 1.25 9.78 -3.91
CA THR A 141 0.92 9.30 -2.56
C THR A 141 -0.47 9.76 -2.09
N VAL A 142 -0.90 10.99 -2.40
CA VAL A 142 -2.12 11.59 -1.84
C VAL A 142 -3.32 11.56 -2.76
N THR A 143 -3.16 11.06 -4.00
CA THR A 143 -4.26 10.98 -4.96
C THR A 143 -5.41 10.14 -4.39
N PRO A 144 -6.66 10.65 -4.32
CA PRO A 144 -7.77 9.97 -3.65
C PRO A 144 -8.02 8.53 -4.12
N ARG A 145 -7.85 8.25 -5.42
CA ARG A 145 -8.02 6.89 -5.97
C ARG A 145 -7.00 5.89 -5.42
N LEU A 146 -5.74 6.33 -5.27
CA LEU A 146 -4.67 5.48 -4.74
C LEU A 146 -4.78 5.36 -3.22
N VAL A 147 -5.21 6.41 -2.51
CA VAL A 147 -5.52 6.34 -1.08
C VAL A 147 -6.64 5.33 -0.84
N TRP A 148 -7.75 5.42 -1.58
CA TRP A 148 -8.84 4.44 -1.49
C TRP A 148 -8.34 3.01 -1.81
N GLY A 149 -7.54 2.85 -2.87
CA GLY A 149 -6.94 1.57 -3.21
C GLY A 149 -5.99 1.02 -2.13
N GLY A 150 -5.27 1.88 -1.43
CA GLY A 150 -4.43 1.50 -0.30
C GLY A 150 -5.22 1.06 0.94
N MET A 151 -6.42 1.63 1.13
CA MET A 151 -7.28 1.34 2.28
C MET A 151 -8.31 0.23 2.01
N SER A 152 -8.38 -0.28 0.78
CA SER A 152 -9.44 -1.23 0.37
C SER A 152 -9.17 -2.69 0.75
N GLY A 153 -7.97 -3.03 1.19
CA GLY A 153 -7.55 -4.42 1.45
C GLY A 153 -7.18 -5.22 0.19
N MET A 154 -7.15 -4.55 -0.96
CA MET A 154 -6.76 -5.14 -2.24
C MET A 154 -5.27 -4.99 -2.50
N GLU A 155 -4.79 -5.67 -3.54
CA GLU A 155 -3.41 -5.69 -4.03
C GLU A 155 -2.94 -4.39 -4.69
N ILE A 156 -3.83 -3.42 -4.87
CA ILE A 156 -3.58 -2.15 -5.58
C ILE A 156 -2.29 -1.45 -5.13
N PRO A 157 -2.03 -1.17 -3.83
CA PRO A 157 -0.83 -0.47 -3.41
C PRO A 157 0.44 -1.30 -3.65
N LEU A 158 0.37 -2.63 -3.55
CA LEU A 158 1.49 -3.52 -3.90
C LEU A 158 1.79 -3.45 -5.40
N TYR A 159 0.75 -3.55 -6.24
CA TYR A 159 0.88 -3.42 -7.69
C TYR A 159 1.46 -2.06 -8.08
N THR A 160 0.96 -0.97 -7.51
CA THR A 160 1.44 0.38 -7.79
C THR A 160 2.91 0.54 -7.40
N LEU A 161 3.31 0.05 -6.21
CA LEU A 161 4.71 0.08 -5.78
C LEU A 161 5.59 -0.72 -6.73
N LEU A 162 5.28 -1.99 -6.99
CA LEU A 162 6.13 -2.87 -7.80
C LEU A 162 6.25 -2.38 -9.24
N SER A 163 5.15 -1.89 -9.83
CA SER A 163 5.16 -1.35 -11.19
C SER A 163 6.00 -0.08 -11.28
N THR A 164 5.78 0.87 -10.37
CA THR A 164 6.51 2.16 -10.37
C THR A 164 7.98 1.96 -10.05
N ALA A 165 8.29 1.10 -9.06
CA ALA A 165 9.66 0.73 -8.73
C ALA A 165 10.32 0.04 -9.93
N GLY A 166 9.68 -0.94 -10.57
CA GLY A 166 10.23 -1.60 -11.76
C GLY A 166 10.60 -0.62 -12.86
N ILE A 167 9.71 0.33 -13.17
CA ILE A 167 9.98 1.39 -14.17
C ILE A 167 11.13 2.29 -13.73
N TRP A 168 11.18 2.69 -12.45
CA TRP A 168 12.30 3.46 -11.90
C TRP A 168 13.63 2.72 -12.04
N LEU A 169 13.67 1.45 -11.64
CA LEU A 169 14.88 0.62 -11.68
C LEU A 169 15.35 0.37 -13.12
N HIS A 170 14.43 0.33 -14.08
CA HIS A 170 14.74 0.26 -15.50
C HIS A 170 15.28 1.61 -16.02
N ALA A 171 14.60 2.71 -15.75
CA ALA A 171 14.99 4.05 -16.20
C ALA A 171 16.38 4.46 -15.69
N ARG A 172 16.69 4.15 -14.42
CA ARG A 172 18.03 4.40 -13.86
C ARG A 172 19.14 3.55 -14.49
N SER A 173 18.79 2.41 -15.10
CA SER A 173 19.76 1.50 -15.72
C SER A 173 20.07 1.86 -17.17
N ALA A 174 19.15 2.58 -17.81
CA ALA A 174 19.26 3.02 -19.20
C ALA A 174 19.99 4.37 -19.37
N GLY A 175 20.24 5.09 -18.28
CA GLY A 175 20.90 6.41 -18.26
C GLY A 175 22.22 6.39 -17.52
#